data_AF-A0A2S2P071-F1
#
_entry.id   AF-A0A2S2P071-F1
#
_cell.length_a   1.000
_cell.length_b   1.000
_cell.length_c   1.000
_cell.angle_alpha   90.00
_cell.angle_beta   90.00
_cell.angle_gamma   90.00
#
_symmetry.space_group_name_H-M   'P 1'
#
loop_
_entity.id
_entity.type
_entity.pdbx_description
1 polymer ?
#
loop_
_entity_poly.entity_id
_entity_poly.type
_entity_poly.pdbx_seq_one_letter_code
_entity_poly.pdbx_strand_id
1 'polypeptide(L)'
;SKKRKLRGRKKFRAVNTMLNENVKPSVFNRIEASRLMSDGDKTPAQIPNLISLRTAKSRANSLTRLHHDPVIAINIMKYNSAFCSTIRDIGYDGFFVHFWSNLQLRIYKECYSKLKIPTISFDA
;
A
#
# COMPACT_ATOMS: atom_id res chain seq x y z
N SER A 1 29.67 -1.92 4.11
CA SER A 1 29.23 -3.17 3.46
C SER A 1 28.57 -2.87 2.11
N LYS A 2 29.15 -3.34 1.00
CA LYS A 2 28.68 -3.05 -0.38
C LYS A 2 27.36 -3.79 -0.65
N LYS A 3 26.32 -3.08 -1.12
CA LYS A 3 25.02 -3.69 -1.46
C LYS A 3 25.21 -4.71 -2.60
N ARG A 4 24.97 -5.99 -2.32
CA ARG A 4 25.06 -7.08 -3.31
C ARG A 4 23.79 -7.07 -4.19
N LYS A 5 23.94 -6.81 -5.49
CA LYS A 5 22.81 -6.65 -6.42
C LYS A 5 22.18 -8.01 -6.76
N LEU A 6 20.85 -8.12 -6.63
CA LEU A 6 20.06 -9.21 -7.19
C LEU A 6 19.90 -9.01 -8.70
N ARG A 7 20.33 -9.96 -9.53
CA ARG A 7 20.16 -9.90 -11.00
C ARG A 7 19.78 -11.26 -11.60
N GLY A 8 19.16 -11.19 -12.78
CA GLY A 8 18.85 -12.36 -13.61
C GLY A 8 17.93 -13.40 -12.96
N ARG A 9 18.13 -14.67 -13.31
CA ARG A 9 17.31 -15.82 -12.85
C ARG A 9 17.23 -15.94 -11.32
N LYS A 10 18.32 -15.63 -10.62
CA LYS A 10 18.36 -15.66 -9.14
C LYS A 10 17.40 -14.64 -8.51
N LYS A 11 17.25 -13.46 -9.12
CA LYS A 11 16.26 -12.45 -8.69
C LYS A 11 14.85 -12.96 -8.86
N PHE A 12 14.56 -13.55 -10.02
CA PHE A 12 13.23 -14.08 -10.32
C PHE A 12 12.84 -15.17 -9.31
N ARG A 13 13.71 -16.17 -9.10
CA ARG A 13 13.48 -17.23 -8.11
C ARG A 13 13.22 -16.68 -6.71
N ALA A 14 14.11 -15.79 -6.24
CA ALA A 14 13.97 -15.22 -4.90
C ALA A 14 12.65 -14.44 -4.73
N VAL A 15 12.28 -13.62 -5.72
CA VAL A 15 11.01 -12.86 -5.66
C VAL A 15 9.81 -13.81 -5.72
N ASN A 16 9.82 -14.80 -6.61
CA ASN A 16 8.73 -15.75 -6.78
C ASN A 16 8.46 -16.54 -5.49
N THR A 17 9.52 -17.08 -4.86
CA THR A 17 9.43 -17.76 -3.56
C THR A 17 8.95 -16.82 -2.45
N MET A 18 9.42 -15.57 -2.42
CA MET A 18 8.99 -14.60 -1.39
C MET A 18 7.54 -14.11 -1.55
N LEU A 19 6.98 -14.16 -2.77
CA LEU A 19 5.63 -13.69 -3.08
C LEU A 19 4.62 -14.83 -3.05
N ASN A 20 4.87 -15.91 -3.79
CA ASN A 20 3.90 -16.99 -3.96
C ASN A 20 3.85 -17.93 -2.75
N GLU A 21 5.02 -18.23 -2.17
CA GLU A 21 5.13 -19.12 -1.00
C GLU A 21 5.08 -18.32 0.32
N ASN A 22 4.88 -16.99 0.25
CA ASN A 22 4.85 -16.07 1.37
C ASN A 22 6.07 -16.16 2.32
N VAL A 23 7.24 -16.53 1.79
CA VAL A 23 8.46 -16.66 2.58
C VAL A 23 9.02 -15.28 2.98
N LYS A 24 9.41 -15.12 4.25
CA LYS A 24 10.07 -13.89 4.73
C LYS A 24 11.49 -13.77 4.14
N PRO A 25 11.96 -12.56 3.79
CA PRO A 25 13.31 -12.36 3.27
C PRO A 25 14.45 -12.93 4.14
N SER A 26 14.29 -12.92 5.46
CA SER A 26 15.26 -13.50 6.41
C SER A 26 15.30 -15.03 6.36
N VAL A 27 14.13 -15.66 6.19
CA VAL A 27 14.00 -17.11 6.07
C VAL A 27 14.59 -17.58 4.76
N PHE A 28 14.29 -16.90 3.65
CA PHE A 28 14.92 -17.19 2.35
C PHE A 28 16.45 -17.10 2.42
N ASN A 29 16.98 -16.06 3.07
CA ASN A 29 18.41 -15.89 3.27
C ASN A 29 19.02 -17.03 4.10
N ARG A 30 18.35 -17.44 5.18
CA ARG A 30 18.78 -18.57 6.03
C ARG A 30 18.80 -19.88 5.26
N ILE A 31 17.76 -20.17 4.48
CA ILE A 31 17.69 -21.38 3.65
C ILE A 31 18.83 -21.41 2.64
N GLU A 32 19.10 -20.29 1.96
CA GLU A 32 20.22 -20.22 1.02
C GLU A 32 21.59 -20.30 1.71
N ALA A 33 21.72 -19.81 2.95
CA ALA A 33 22.92 -19.98 3.76
C ALA A 33 23.14 -21.45 4.13
N SER A 34 22.14 -22.11 4.68
CA SER A 34 22.21 -23.54 5.01
C SER A 34 22.48 -24.44 3.80
N ARG A 35 22.10 -24.00 2.59
CA ARG A 35 22.35 -24.74 1.35
C ARG A 35 23.76 -24.56 0.77
N LEU A 36 24.42 -23.44 1.07
CA LEU A 36 25.65 -23.02 0.38
C LEU A 36 26.85 -22.79 1.30
N MET A 37 26.65 -22.77 2.61
CA MET A 37 27.68 -22.46 3.59
C MET A 37 27.88 -23.66 4.51
N SER A 38 29.14 -23.96 4.81
CA SER A 38 29.54 -24.79 5.94
C SER A 38 29.85 -23.92 7.16
N ASP A 39 29.94 -24.52 8.33
CA ASP A 39 30.26 -23.79 9.56
C ASP A 39 31.63 -23.10 9.46
N GLY A 40 31.65 -21.80 9.76
CA GLY A 40 32.85 -20.95 9.66
C GLY A 40 33.03 -20.23 8.32
N ASP A 41 32.22 -20.52 7.31
CA ASP A 41 32.33 -19.86 6.00
C ASP A 41 31.92 -18.38 6.06
N LYS A 42 32.65 -17.54 5.30
CA LYS A 42 32.23 -16.16 5.04
C LYS A 42 31.06 -16.17 4.08
N THR A 43 30.05 -15.34 4.33
CA THR A 43 28.84 -15.27 3.48
C THR A 43 29.17 -15.07 1.99
N PRO A 44 28.90 -16.07 1.12
CA PRO A 44 29.30 -16.03 -0.28
C PRO A 44 28.56 -14.93 -1.05
N ALA A 45 29.19 -14.39 -2.09
CA ALA A 45 28.62 -13.31 -2.92
C ALA A 45 27.28 -13.69 -3.59
N GLN A 46 27.04 -15.00 -3.74
CA GLN A 46 25.80 -15.56 -4.25
C GLN A 46 24.60 -15.31 -3.33
N ILE A 47 24.81 -15.23 -2.01
CA ILE A 47 23.73 -14.97 -1.05
C ILE A 47 23.47 -13.46 -1.01
N PRO A 48 22.24 -13.05 -1.37
CA PRO A 48 21.86 -11.65 -1.34
C PRO A 48 21.80 -11.08 0.07
N ASN A 49 22.10 -9.79 0.21
CA ASN A 49 21.84 -9.09 1.47
C ASN A 49 20.31 -8.98 1.71
N LEU A 50 19.90 -9.16 2.96
CA LEU A 50 18.54 -9.00 3.45
C LEU A 50 17.87 -7.69 2.99
N ILE A 51 18.60 -6.56 3.00
CA ILE A 51 18.08 -5.27 2.53
C ILE A 51 17.69 -5.36 1.05
N SER A 52 18.52 -6.02 0.24
CA SER A 52 18.26 -6.17 -1.21
C SER A 52 17.06 -7.07 -1.47
N LEU A 53 16.86 -8.12 -0.65
CA LEU A 53 15.68 -8.98 -0.71
C LEU A 53 14.40 -8.22 -0.32
N ARG A 54 14.43 -7.43 0.76
CA ARG A 54 13.30 -6.59 1.18
C ARG A 54 12.91 -5.58 0.10
N THR A 55 13.89 -4.87 -0.48
CA THR A 55 13.64 -3.95 -1.59
C THR A 55 13.09 -4.67 -2.82
N ALA A 56 13.61 -5.86 -3.15
CA ALA A 56 13.10 -6.64 -4.27
C ALA A 56 11.64 -7.07 -4.06
N LYS A 57 11.28 -7.57 -2.87
CA LYS A 57 9.90 -7.93 -2.50
C LYS A 57 8.97 -6.72 -2.57
N SER A 58 9.36 -5.60 -1.96
CA SER A 58 8.56 -4.37 -1.98
C SER A 58 8.32 -3.86 -3.40
N ARG A 59 9.35 -3.83 -4.25
CA ARG A 59 9.19 -3.40 -5.65
C ARG A 59 8.27 -4.34 -6.42
N ALA A 60 8.40 -5.64 -6.22
CA ALA A 60 7.53 -6.61 -6.89
C ALA A 60 6.07 -6.46 -6.43
N ASN A 61 5.82 -6.26 -5.14
CA ASN A 61 4.48 -5.93 -4.62
C ASN A 61 3.92 -4.61 -5.15
N SER A 62 4.77 -3.60 -5.36
CA SER A 62 4.30 -2.34 -5.95
C SER A 62 3.87 -2.50 -7.41
N LEU A 63 4.51 -3.41 -8.16
CA LEU A 63 4.15 -3.70 -9.56
C LEU A 63 2.81 -4.44 -9.70
N THR A 64 2.36 -5.14 -8.65
CA THR A 64 1.06 -5.82 -8.65
C THR A 64 -0.10 -4.89 -8.25
N ARG A 65 0.18 -3.63 -7.87
CA ARG A 65 -0.88 -2.67 -7.50
C ARG A 65 -1.53 -2.12 -8.77
N LEU A 66 -2.84 -1.88 -8.69
CA LEU A 66 -3.60 -1.23 -9.77
C LEU A 66 -3.18 0.23 -9.99
N HIS A 67 -2.80 0.92 -8.91
CA HIS A 67 -2.29 2.29 -8.96
C HIS A 67 -1.31 2.55 -7.81
N HIS A 68 -0.43 3.53 -7.96
CA HIS A 68 0.53 3.93 -6.92
C HIS A 68 -0.17 4.60 -5.73
N ASP A 69 -1.07 5.53 -6.02
CA ASP A 69 -1.95 6.17 -5.04
C ASP A 69 -3.04 5.16 -4.59
N PRO A 70 -3.12 4.85 -3.27
CA PRO A 70 -4.12 3.93 -2.73
C PRO A 70 -5.56 4.41 -2.93
N VAL A 71 -5.83 5.72 -2.93
CA VAL A 71 -7.18 6.27 -3.11
C VAL A 71 -7.69 5.95 -4.51
N ILE A 72 -6.87 6.23 -5.52
CA ILE A 72 -7.19 5.93 -6.92
C ILE A 72 -7.23 4.41 -7.14
N ALA A 73 -6.35 3.63 -6.50
CA ALA A 73 -6.35 2.18 -6.61
C ALA A 73 -7.69 1.58 -6.13
N ILE A 74 -8.24 2.06 -5.01
CA ILE A 74 -9.54 1.63 -4.47
C ILE A 74 -10.68 2.01 -5.42
N ASN A 75 -10.63 3.22 -6.00
CA ASN A 75 -11.61 3.64 -7.00
C ASN A 75 -11.60 2.71 -8.23
N ILE A 76 -10.41 2.37 -8.74
CA ILE A 76 -10.26 1.41 -9.85
C ILE A 76 -10.79 0.04 -9.44
N MET A 77 -10.53 -0.41 -8.21
CA MET A 77 -11.05 -1.69 -7.70
C MET A 77 -12.58 -1.74 -7.68
N LYS A 78 -13.26 -0.65 -7.30
CA LYS A 78 -14.74 -0.60 -7.27
C LYS A 78 -15.36 -0.94 -8.62
N TYR A 79 -14.77 -0.45 -9.71
CA TYR A 79 -15.28 -0.66 -11.07
C TYR A 79 -14.63 -1.83 -11.79
N ASN A 80 -13.76 -2.58 -11.12
CA ASN A 80 -13.13 -3.78 -11.69
C ASN A 80 -14.10 -4.96 -11.60
N SER A 81 -14.32 -5.65 -12.73
CA SER A 81 -15.22 -6.80 -12.81
C SER A 81 -14.87 -7.93 -11.83
N ALA A 82 -13.58 -8.14 -11.53
CA ALA A 82 -13.12 -9.16 -10.60
C ALA A 82 -13.52 -8.89 -9.14
N PHE A 83 -13.80 -7.63 -8.79
CA PHE A 83 -14.16 -7.20 -7.43
C PHE A 83 -15.54 -6.54 -7.38
N CYS A 84 -16.30 -6.64 -8.47
CA CYS A 84 -17.66 -6.13 -8.56
C CYS A 84 -18.45 -6.65 -7.35
N SER A 85 -19.25 -5.78 -6.72
CA SER A 85 -19.97 -5.99 -5.46
C SER A 85 -19.18 -6.04 -4.13
N THR A 86 -17.83 -6.01 -4.15
CA THR A 86 -17.04 -5.97 -2.89
C THR A 86 -17.05 -4.58 -2.26
N ILE A 87 -16.93 -3.55 -3.09
CA ILE A 87 -16.94 -2.14 -2.68
C ILE A 87 -18.24 -1.52 -3.22
N ARG A 88 -19.19 -1.26 -2.32
CA ARG A 88 -20.49 -0.68 -2.69
C ARG A 88 -20.37 0.83 -2.90
N ASP A 89 -19.85 1.52 -1.90
CA ASP A 89 -19.68 2.97 -1.91
C ASP A 89 -18.29 3.39 -1.45
N ILE A 90 -17.82 4.50 -2.01
CA ILE A 90 -16.57 5.17 -1.62
C ILE A 90 -16.93 6.63 -1.40
N GLY A 91 -16.87 7.08 -0.14
CA GLY A 91 -16.98 8.49 0.19
C GLY A 91 -15.59 9.14 0.12
N TYR A 92 -15.45 10.16 -0.71
CA TYR A 92 -14.35 11.12 -0.63
C TYR A 92 -14.94 12.36 0.02
N ASP A 93 -14.49 12.72 1.21
CA ASP A 93 -15.12 13.82 1.93
C ASP A 93 -14.84 15.15 1.23
N GLY A 94 -15.85 15.62 0.51
CA GLY A 94 -15.99 16.92 -0.09
C GLY A 94 -17.43 17.35 0.10
N PHE A 95 -17.79 17.71 1.33
CA PHE A 95 -19.08 18.27 1.66
C PHE A 95 -19.15 19.73 1.19
N PHE A 96 -20.01 19.99 0.20
CA PHE A 96 -20.38 21.34 -0.23
C PHE A 96 -21.83 21.60 0.17
N VAL A 97 -22.05 22.59 1.03
CA VAL A 97 -23.40 23.11 1.28
C VAL A 97 -23.66 24.24 0.30
N HIS A 98 -24.63 24.02 -0.58
CA HIS A 98 -25.16 25.09 -1.40
C HIS A 98 -26.30 25.79 -0.65
N PHE A 99 -26.07 27.03 -0.22
CA PHE A 99 -27.10 27.86 0.40
C PHE A 99 -27.88 28.60 -0.69
N TRP A 100 -29.17 28.29 -0.82
CA TRP A 100 -30.07 28.88 -1.82
C TRP A 100 -30.47 30.33 -1.50
N SER A 101 -30.35 30.75 -0.24
CA SER A 101 -30.68 32.13 0.17
C SER A 101 -29.62 32.75 1.08
N ASN A 102 -29.55 34.08 1.03
CA ASN A 102 -28.71 34.88 1.93
C ASN A 102 -29.07 34.64 3.41
N LEU A 103 -30.33 34.29 3.71
CA LEU A 103 -30.78 33.95 5.06
C LEU A 103 -30.11 32.67 5.57
N GLN A 104 -30.10 31.61 4.77
CA GLN A 104 -29.46 30.35 5.14
C GLN A 104 -27.94 30.52 5.36
N LEU A 105 -27.31 31.35 4.52
CA LEU A 105 -25.88 31.67 4.62
C LEU A 105 -25.56 32.49 5.89
N ARG A 106 -26.47 33.38 6.30
CA ARG A 106 -26.35 34.14 7.56
C ARG A 106 -26.50 33.23 8.78
N ILE A 107 -27.51 32.35 8.79
CA ILE A 107 -27.73 31.37 9.86
C ILE A 107 -26.48 30.48 10.02
N TYR A 108 -25.93 29.99 8.91
CA TYR A 108 -24.70 29.20 8.93
C TYR A 108 -23.54 29.94 9.60
N LYS A 109 -23.26 31.18 9.17
CA LYS A 109 -22.18 32.00 9.73
C LYS A 109 -22.37 32.26 11.22
N GLU A 110 -23.61 32.47 11.66
CA GLU A 110 -23.93 32.70 13.07
C GLU A 110 -23.78 31.43 13.92
N CYS A 111 -24.16 30.26 13.42
CA CYS A 111 -23.92 28.99 14.09
C CYS A 111 -22.42 28.66 14.16
N TYR A 112 -21.69 28.95 13.08
CA TYR A 112 -20.25 28.73 12.97
C TYR A 112 -19.45 29.59 13.97
N SER A 113 -19.85 30.84 14.20
CA SER A 113 -19.14 31.73 15.13
C SER A 113 -19.37 31.37 16.60
N LYS A 114 -20.46 30.67 16.92
CA LYS A 114 -20.85 30.31 18.30
C LYS A 114 -20.37 28.92 18.73
N LEU A 115 -20.01 28.04 17.80
CA LEU A 115 -19.68 26.64 18.09
C LEU A 115 -18.29 26.27 17.56
N LYS A 116 -17.50 25.54 18.37
CA LYS A 116 -16.18 25.04 17.96
C LYS A 116 -16.26 24.01 16.84
N ILE A 117 -17.38 23.29 16.75
CA ILE A 117 -17.71 22.34 15.69
C ILE A 117 -19.14 22.67 15.26
N PRO A 118 -19.35 23.26 14.07
CA PRO A 118 -20.68 23.58 13.57
C PRO A 118 -21.40 22.30 13.17
N THR A 119 -22.53 22.02 13.81
CA THR A 119 -23.42 20.92 13.47
C THR A 119 -24.68 21.49 12.86
N ILE A 120 -25.02 21.10 11.63
CA ILE A 120 -26.28 21.48 10.98
C ILE A 120 -27.07 20.20 10.75
N SER A 121 -28.24 20.12 11.37
CA SER A 121 -29.23 19.08 11.10
C SER A 121 -30.34 19.68 10.25
N PHE A 122 -30.61 19.07 9.10
CA PHE A 122 -31.84 19.32 8.35
C PHE A 122 -32.85 18.26 8.76
N ASP A 123 -33.97 18.70 9.32
CA ASP A 123 -35.16 17.86 9.46
C ASP A 123 -35.99 18.05 8.17
N ALA A 124 -36.44 16.95 7.58
CA ALA A 124 -37.17 16.93 6.31
C ALA A 124 -38.59 16.40 6.53
#